data_AF-A0A9D5ZJ79-F1
#
_entry.id   AF-A0A9D5ZJ79-F1
#
_cell.length_a   1.000
_cell.length_b   1.000
_cell.length_c   1.000
_cell.angle_alpha   90.00
_cell.angle_beta   90.00
_cell.angle_gamma   90.00
#
_symmetry.space_group_name_H-M   'P 1'
#
loop_
_entity.id
_entity.type
_entity.pdbx_description
1 polymer ?
#
loop_
_entity_poly.entity_id
_entity_poly.type
_entity_poly.pdbx_seq_one_letter_code
_entity_poly.pdbx_strand_id
1 'polypeptide(L)' 'PLAELEASVLLPPEEMSRLLQIARATLHRAVVQRDGTLEAQDILRNMTLSNRIQRISGAFVTLKKEGELRGCIGHVLPVK' A
#
# COMPACT_ATOMS: atom_id res chain seq x y z
N PRO A 1 12.19 -9.33 24.32
CA PRO A 1 10.83 -9.87 24.53
C PRO A 1 10.06 -9.91 23.20
N LEU A 2 9.33 -11.00 22.89
CA LEU A 2 8.60 -11.15 21.62
C LEU A 2 7.62 -9.99 21.33
N ALA A 3 7.01 -9.43 22.38
CA ALA A 3 6.10 -8.27 22.27
C ALA A 3 6.80 -6.97 21.80
N GLU A 4 8.07 -6.74 22.15
CA GLU A 4 8.84 -5.58 21.66
C GLU A 4 9.25 -5.77 20.20
N LEU A 5 9.47 -7.02 19.76
CA LEU A 5 9.66 -7.35 18.35
C LEU A 5 8.38 -7.10 17.54
N GLU A 6 7.22 -7.52 18.03
CA GLU A 6 5.92 -7.28 17.38
C GLU A 6 5.59 -5.78 17.27
N ALA A 7 5.85 -5.01 18.33
CA ALA A 7 5.69 -3.54 18.31
C ALA A 7 6.65 -2.86 17.32
N SER A 8 7.87 -3.39 17.13
CA SER A 8 8.83 -2.86 16.14
C SER A 8 8.46 -3.21 14.69
N VAL A 9 7.66 -4.25 14.48
CA VAL A 9 7.21 -4.72 13.16
C VAL A 9 5.97 -3.98 12.68
N LEU A 10 5.07 -3.60 13.59
CA LEU A 10 3.85 -2.88 13.23
C LEU A 10 4.14 -1.44 12.80
N LEU A 11 3.51 -1.03 11.69
CA LEU A 11 3.51 0.35 11.25
C LEU A 11 2.54 1.16 12.14
N PRO A 12 2.86 2.41 12.50
CA PRO A 12 1.92 3.30 13.16
C PRO A 12 0.63 3.43 12.35
N PRO A 13 -0.52 3.70 13.00
CA PRO A 13 -1.80 3.82 12.30
C PRO A 13 -1.79 4.83 11.14
N GLU A 14 -1.02 5.91 11.27
CA GLU A 14 -0.84 6.92 10.23
C GLU A 14 -0.13 6.36 8.98
N GLU A 15 0.92 5.57 9.18
CA GLU A 15 1.67 4.93 8.09
C GLU A 15 0.82 3.85 7.40
N MET A 16 0.06 3.07 8.18
CA MET A 16 -0.88 2.09 7.63
C MET A 16 -1.99 2.76 6.81
N SER A 17 -2.55 3.86 7.32
CA SER A 17 -3.53 4.68 6.60
C SER A 17 -2.95 5.21 5.28
N ARG A 18 -1.69 5.65 5.29
CA ARG A 18 -1.00 6.13 4.09
C ARG A 18 -0.84 5.03 3.03
N LEU A 19 -0.46 3.81 3.42
CA LEU A 19 -0.38 2.68 2.49
C LEU A 19 -1.75 2.36 1.86
N LEU A 20 -2.82 2.41 2.65
CA LEU A 20 -4.18 2.19 2.14
C LEU A 20 -4.62 3.31 1.19
N GLN A 21 -4.25 4.57 1.46
CA GLN A 21 -4.50 5.69 0.55
C GLN A 21 -3.80 5.50 -0.79
N ILE A 22 -2.53 5.07 -0.79
CA ILE A 22 -1.77 4.76 -2.01
C ILE A 22 -2.47 3.67 -2.81
N ALA A 23 -2.82 2.54 -2.18
CA ALA A 23 -3.51 1.44 -2.84
C ALA A 23 -4.84 1.89 -3.47
N ARG A 24 -5.66 2.66 -2.74
CA ARG A 24 -6.95 3.18 -3.24
C ARG A 24 -6.78 4.17 -4.38
N ALA A 25 -5.86 5.12 -4.28
CA ALA A 25 -5.59 6.10 -5.33
C ALA A 25 -5.11 5.41 -6.62
N THR A 26 -4.23 4.41 -6.49
CA THR A 26 -3.76 3.59 -7.60
C THR A 26 -4.92 2.91 -8.33
N LEU A 27 -5.79 2.22 -7.58
CA LEU A 27 -6.96 1.53 -8.15
C LEU A 27 -7.96 2.49 -8.78
N HIS A 28 -8.22 3.64 -8.15
CA HIS A 28 -9.11 4.65 -8.69
C HIS A 28 -8.61 5.16 -10.04
N ARG A 29 -7.32 5.52 -10.15
CA ARG A 29 -6.73 5.95 -11.42
C ARG A 29 -6.82 4.85 -12.48
N ALA A 30 -6.39 3.64 -12.13
CA ALA A 30 -6.38 2.50 -13.04
C ALA A 30 -7.76 2.17 -13.64
N VAL A 31 -8.82 2.24 -12.82
CA VAL A 31 -10.16 1.78 -13.21
C VAL A 31 -11.05 2.91 -13.75
N VAL A 32 -10.94 4.12 -13.17
CA VAL A 32 -11.85 5.24 -13.45
C VAL A 32 -11.26 6.19 -14.50
N GLN A 33 -9.99 6.58 -14.37
CA GLN A 33 -9.40 7.59 -15.26
C GLN A 33 -9.00 7.00 -16.63
N ARG A 34 -8.57 5.72 -16.66
CA ARG A 34 -8.28 4.94 -17.90
C ARG A 34 -7.43 5.67 -18.95
N ASP A 35 -6.59 6.61 -18.53
CA ASP A 35 -5.69 7.37 -19.42
C ASP A 35 -4.48 6.55 -19.88
N GLY A 36 -4.36 5.29 -19.42
CA GLY A 36 -3.26 4.38 -19.75
C GLY A 36 -1.97 4.66 -18.99
N THR A 37 -1.93 5.68 -18.13
CA THR A 37 -0.72 6.10 -17.39
C THR A 37 -0.90 5.89 -15.89
N LEU A 38 -0.05 5.04 -15.31
CA LEU A 38 0.01 4.76 -13.87
C LEU A 38 1.40 5.10 -13.35
N GLU A 39 1.75 6.38 -13.43
CA GLU A 39 3.03 6.86 -12.91
C GLU A 39 2.94 7.04 -11.39
N ALA A 40 3.89 6.45 -10.67
CA ALA A 40 3.93 6.52 -9.21
C ALA A 40 3.98 7.97 -8.70
N GLN A 41 4.67 8.86 -9.42
CA GLN A 41 4.77 10.28 -9.08
C GLN A 41 3.42 10.99 -9.06
N ASP A 42 2.46 10.57 -9.89
CA ASP A 42 1.15 11.20 -9.93
C ASP A 42 0.29 10.77 -8.73
N ILE A 43 0.48 9.53 -8.28
CA ILE A 43 -0.22 8.96 -7.12
C ILE A 43 0.35 9.57 -5.83
N LEU A 44 1.67 9.79 -5.79
CA LEU A 44 2.40 10.23 -4.60
C LEU A 44 2.59 11.75 -4.49
N ARG A 45 2.24 12.53 -5.53
CA ARG A 45 2.60 13.97 -5.68
C ARG A 45 2.39 14.84 -4.45
N ASN A 46 1.35 14.56 -3.65
CA ASN A 46 0.97 15.33 -2.46
C ASN A 46 1.02 14.48 -1.17
N MET A 47 1.83 13.42 -1.16
CA MET A 47 1.97 12.53 -0.01
C MET A 47 3.39 12.59 0.56
N THR A 48 3.49 12.97 1.83
CA THR A 48 4.73 12.77 2.60
C THR A 48 4.79 11.31 3.07
N LEU A 49 5.84 10.60 2.68
CA LEU A 49 6.09 9.22 3.07
C LEU A 49 7.25 9.14 4.07
N SER A 50 7.08 8.37 5.14
CA SER A 50 8.16 8.10 6.07
C SER A 50 9.24 7.20 5.44
N ASN A 51 10.43 7.18 6.02
CA ASN A 51 11.52 6.30 5.60
C ASN A 51 11.13 4.80 5.70
N ARG A 52 10.21 4.44 6.60
CA ARG A 52 9.71 3.05 6.74
C ARG A 52 8.89 2.63 5.52
N ILE A 53 7.98 3.49 5.05
CA ILE A 53 7.14 3.22 3.87
C ILE A 53 7.99 3.16 2.59
N GLN A 54 9.05 3.97 2.50
CA GLN A 54 9.93 4.00 1.33
C GLN A 54 10.90 2.80 1.27
N ARG A 55 11.01 2.02 2.34
CA ARG A 55 11.90 0.86 2.39
C ARG A 55 11.38 -0.24 1.46
N ILE A 56 12.27 -0.76 0.61
CA ILE A 56 11.96 -1.92 -0.24
C ILE A 56 11.57 -3.10 0.65
N SER A 57 10.32 -3.54 0.48
CA SER A 57 9.68 -4.58 1.29
C SER A 57 8.63 -5.31 0.45
N GLY A 58 8.27 -6.54 0.85
CA GLY A 58 7.13 -7.23 0.27
C GLY A 58 5.82 -6.59 0.71
N ALA A 59 4.81 -6.62 -0.15
CA ALA A 59 3.50 -6.07 0.13
C ALA A 59 2.40 -6.88 -0.57
N PHE A 60 1.24 -6.96 0.07
CA PHE A 60 0.01 -7.54 -0.49
C PHE A 60 -1.12 -6.53 -0.37
N VAL A 61 -1.97 -6.49 -1.40
CA VAL A 61 -3.19 -5.69 -1.42
C VAL A 61 -4.38 -6.63 -1.54
N THR A 62 -5.22 -6.63 -0.52
CA THR A 62 -6.46 -7.40 -0.48
C THR A 62 -7.65 -6.48 -0.67
N LEU A 63 -8.51 -6.81 -1.63
CA LEU A 63 -9.79 -6.16 -1.87
C LEU A 63 -10.90 -7.02 -1.31
N LYS A 64 -11.85 -6.39 -0.63
CA LYS A 64 -13.08 -7.01 -0.16
C LYS A 64 -14.30 -6.27 -0.71
N LYS A 65 -15.36 -7.01 -1.00
CA LYS A 65 -16.67 -6.47 -1.36
C LYS A 65 -17.71 -7.17 -0.49
N GLU A 66 -18.49 -6.40 0.27
CA GLU A 66 -19.51 -6.95 1.18
C GLU A 66 -18.92 -7.95 2.20
N GLY A 67 -17.71 -7.67 2.71
CA GLY A 67 -16.99 -8.56 3.62
C GLY A 67 -16.24 -9.71 2.93
N GLU A 68 -16.65 -10.07 1.71
CA GLU A 68 -16.10 -11.18 0.94
C GLU A 68 -14.84 -10.82 0.15
N LEU A 69 -13.97 -11.81 -0.07
CA LEU A 69 -12.75 -11.65 -0.86
C LEU A 69 -13.09 -11.30 -2.31
N ARG A 70 -12.57 -10.17 -2.78
CA ARG A 70 -12.70 -9.73 -4.19
C ARG A 70 -11.41 -9.90 -4.99
N GLY A 71 -10.26 -9.93 -4.32
CA GLY A 71 -8.96 -10.19 -4.92
C GLY A 71 -7.83 -9.97 -3.90
N CYS A 72 -6.71 -10.66 -4.10
CA CYS A 72 -5.49 -10.48 -3.32
C CYS A 72 -4.29 -10.66 -4.24
N ILE A 73 -3.44 -9.64 -4.37
CA ILE A 73 -2.24 -9.65 -5.20
C ILE A 73 -1.10 -9.02 -4.39
N GLY A 74 0.11 -9.54 -4.54
CA GLY A 74 1.27 -8.98 -3.89
C GLY A 74 2.59 -9.62 -4.29
N HIS A 75 3.66 -9.03 -3.79
CA HIS A 75 5.03 -9.53 -3.91
C HIS A 75 5.49 -9.98 -2.54
N VAL A 76 5.81 -11.28 -2.41
CA VAL A 76 6.30 -11.84 -1.14
C VAL A 76 7.74 -11.40 -0.86
N LEU A 77 8.58 -11.37 -1.89
CA LEU A 77 9.94 -10.86 -1.80
C LEU A 77 9.95 -9.35 -2.08
N PRO A 78 10.92 -8.60 -1.51
CA PRO A 78 11.18 -7.21 -1.84
C PRO A 78 11.77 -7.09 -3.26
N VAL A 79 10.97 -7.42 -4.26
CA VAL A 79 11.33 -7.36 -5.68
C VAL A 79 10.87 -6.04 -6.28
N LYS A 80 11.65 -5.54 -7.23
CA LYS A 80 11.41 -4.29 -7.96
C LYS A 80 10.78 -4.61 -9.31
#